data_AF-A0A9P5MJL7-F1
#
_entry.id   AF-A0A9P5MJL7-F1
#
_cell.length_a   1.000
_cell.length_b   1.000
_cell.length_c   1.000
_cell.angle_alpha   90.00
_cell.angle_beta   90.00
_cell.angle_gamma   90.00
#
_symmetry.space_group_name_H-M   'P 1'
#
loop_
_entity.id
_entity.type
_entity.pdbx_description
1 polymer ?
#
loop_
_entity_poly.entity_id
_entity_poly.type
_entity_poly.pdbx_seq_one_letter_code
_entity_poly.pdbx_strand_id
1 'polypeptide(L)'
;MAGHNITITLACGTVQSLSPTKGIEIPSIDEVVAISVPKKCKAIVVVEKDTIFNKLCRERVATTELLAGELLLLTVTFPFSILGKGYGDLRVRNFIALLVKLRRIPVYLMVDGDPDGADIGRLYKESLMAAIPEGFDIRLIGLLPSDLKMYRTSQKHIHPLTPRERKKCQDMLARTFNPFPPEWRYILEDYLKNGVTAGLNAVQHMKTRYFVPTFMLNLQLLKTQPRIIDEWLRVEEHSPTAAYLITKLSKLLPLSP
;
A
#
# COMPACT_ATOMS: atom_id res chain seq x y z
N MET A 1 -4.45 5.64 12.33
CA MET A 1 -4.55 4.18 12.17
C MET A 1 -5.99 3.70 12.25
N ALA A 2 -6.36 2.69 11.47
CA ALA A 2 -7.67 2.02 11.52
C ALA A 2 -7.48 0.50 11.36
N GLY A 3 -8.43 -0.30 11.81
CA GLY A 3 -8.31 -1.76 11.77
C GLY A 3 -9.50 -2.47 12.38
N HIS A 4 -9.58 -3.79 12.19
CA HIS A 4 -10.67 -4.61 12.72
C HIS A 4 -10.14 -5.64 13.71
N ASN A 5 -10.79 -5.76 14.88
CA ASN A 5 -10.44 -6.69 15.95
C ASN A 5 -9.00 -6.55 16.47
N ILE A 6 -8.44 -5.34 16.43
CA ILE A 6 -7.12 -5.03 16.97
C ILE A 6 -7.31 -4.14 18.19
N THR A 7 -6.63 -4.49 19.28
CA THR A 7 -6.65 -3.70 20.51
C THR A 7 -5.24 -3.34 20.95
N ILE A 8 -5.09 -2.16 21.54
CA ILE A 8 -3.85 -1.65 22.07
C ILE A 8 -4.08 -1.31 23.55
N THR A 9 -3.31 -1.93 24.43
CA THR A 9 -3.32 -1.66 25.86
C THR A 9 -2.22 -0.66 26.17
N LEU A 10 -2.60 0.46 26.78
CA LEU A 10 -1.68 1.52 27.19
C LEU A 10 -1.25 1.38 28.65
N ALA A 11 -0.12 1.97 29.01
CA ALA A 11 0.45 1.97 30.36
C ALA A 11 -0.49 2.57 31.41
N CYS A 12 -1.36 3.51 31.01
CA CYS A 12 -2.40 4.08 31.86
C CYS A 12 -3.62 3.16 32.09
N GLY A 13 -3.57 1.91 31.60
CA GLY A 13 -4.68 0.94 31.70
C GLY A 13 -5.77 1.11 30.64
N THR A 14 -5.70 2.15 29.80
CA THR A 14 -6.66 2.36 28.72
C THR A 14 -6.48 1.31 27.63
N VAL A 15 -7.59 0.71 27.17
CA VAL A 15 -7.61 -0.19 26.01
C VAL A 15 -8.25 0.51 24.83
N GLN A 16 -7.46 0.74 23.78
CA GLN A 16 -7.92 1.33 22.53
C GLN A 16 -8.26 0.22 21.53
N SER A 17 -9.54 0.08 21.19
CA SER A 17 -10.00 -0.81 20.12
C SER A 17 -10.02 -0.07 18.79
N LEU A 18 -9.36 -0.62 17.77
CA LEU A 18 -9.38 -0.02 16.44
C LEU A 18 -10.75 -0.20 15.78
N SER A 19 -11.14 0.81 15.00
CA SER A 19 -12.34 0.77 14.17
C SER A 19 -11.95 0.62 12.70
N PRO A 20 -12.70 -0.18 11.91
CA PRO A 20 -12.48 -0.29 10.46
C PRO A 20 -12.99 0.93 9.68
N THR A 21 -13.84 1.77 10.30
CA THR A 21 -14.48 2.92 9.66
C THR A 21 -13.95 4.26 10.14
N LYS A 22 -13.18 4.28 11.23
CA LYS A 22 -12.70 5.51 11.85
C LYS A 22 -11.25 5.37 12.24
N GLY A 23 -10.43 6.32 11.78
CA GLY A 23 -9.04 6.43 12.21
C GLY A 23 -8.92 6.99 13.62
N ILE A 24 -7.93 6.51 14.36
CA ILE A 24 -7.43 7.11 15.60
C ILE A 24 -5.94 7.42 15.48
N GLU A 25 -5.43 8.31 16.31
CA GLU A 25 -3.99 8.60 16.38
C GLU A 25 -3.21 7.40 16.89
N ILE A 26 -1.97 7.24 16.43
CA ILE A 26 -1.06 6.23 16.96
C ILE A 26 -0.57 6.75 18.32
N PRO A 27 -0.64 5.94 19.40
CA PRO A 27 -0.09 6.32 20.71
C PRO A 27 1.44 6.41 20.67
N SER A 28 2.05 7.01 21.70
CA SER A 28 3.51 6.92 21.82
C SER A 28 3.93 5.47 22.02
N ILE A 29 5.04 5.04 21.44
CA ILE A 29 5.50 3.66 21.58
C ILE A 29 5.79 3.30 23.04
N ASP A 30 6.26 4.28 23.82
CA ASP A 30 6.57 4.12 25.25
C ASP A 30 5.32 3.92 26.12
N GLU A 31 4.14 4.29 25.59
CA GLU A 31 2.86 4.09 26.26
C GLU A 31 2.24 2.72 25.94
N VAL A 32 2.73 2.02 24.90
CA VAL A 32 2.14 0.75 24.44
C VAL A 32 2.67 -0.42 25.28
N VAL A 33 1.78 -1.04 26.05
CA VAL A 33 2.10 -2.22 26.88
C VAL A 33 1.85 -3.52 26.11
N ALA A 34 0.74 -3.60 25.38
CA ALA A 34 0.39 -4.79 24.62
C ALA A 34 -0.40 -4.42 23.36
N ILE A 35 -0.25 -5.24 22.32
CA ILE A 35 -1.06 -5.17 21.11
C ILE A 35 -1.63 -6.56 20.84
N SER A 36 -2.96 -6.66 20.76
CA SER A 36 -3.64 -7.85 20.27
C SER A 36 -3.91 -7.70 18.78
N VAL A 37 -3.33 -8.58 17.97
CA VAL A 37 -3.53 -8.62 16.52
C VAL A 37 -4.12 -9.97 16.12
N PRO A 38 -5.25 -10.01 15.40
CA PRO A 38 -5.85 -11.26 14.94
C PRO A 38 -4.87 -12.08 14.11
N LYS A 39 -4.88 -13.41 14.27
CA LYS A 39 -4.08 -14.32 13.43
C LYS A 39 -4.37 -14.18 11.93
N LYS A 40 -5.58 -13.75 11.61
CA LYS A 40 -6.05 -13.52 10.25
C LYS A 40 -5.53 -12.23 9.62
N CYS A 41 -4.90 -11.31 10.36
CA CYS A 41 -4.33 -10.11 9.76
C CYS A 41 -3.19 -10.48 8.78
N LYS A 42 -3.32 -10.10 7.50
CA LYS A 42 -2.42 -10.51 6.40
C LYS A 42 -1.57 -9.39 5.81
N ALA A 43 -1.93 -8.13 6.02
CA ALA A 43 -1.19 -7.01 5.46
C ALA A 43 -1.31 -5.75 6.31
N ILE A 44 -0.25 -4.94 6.32
CA ILE A 44 -0.21 -3.57 6.82
C ILE A 44 -0.12 -2.65 5.60
N VAL A 45 -1.09 -1.76 5.41
CA VAL A 45 -1.07 -0.79 4.31
C VAL A 45 -0.75 0.58 4.86
N VAL A 46 0.36 1.16 4.40
CA VAL A 46 0.82 2.52 4.64
C VAL A 46 0.37 3.41 3.51
N VAL A 47 -0.46 4.42 3.78
CA VAL A 47 -1.02 5.30 2.72
C VAL A 47 -0.50 6.71 2.90
N GLU A 48 0.08 7.27 1.83
CA GLU A 48 0.70 8.61 1.81
C GLU A 48 -0.29 9.76 2.07
N LYS A 49 -1.58 9.59 1.73
CA LYS A 49 -2.59 10.66 1.75
C LYS A 49 -3.79 10.33 2.64
N ASP A 50 -4.11 11.24 3.57
CA ASP A 50 -5.24 11.12 4.49
C ASP A 50 -6.60 11.03 3.79
N THR A 51 -6.77 11.72 2.66
CA THR A 51 -8.02 11.66 1.89
C THR A 51 -8.29 10.26 1.36
N ILE A 52 -7.24 9.52 1.00
CA ILE A 52 -7.33 8.13 0.55
C ILE A 52 -7.63 7.23 1.72
N PHE A 53 -6.94 7.41 2.85
CA PHE A 53 -7.26 6.69 4.09
C PHE A 53 -8.71 6.82 4.51
N ASN A 54 -9.21 8.05 4.58
CA ASN A 54 -10.57 8.34 4.99
C ASN A 54 -11.57 7.68 4.02
N LYS A 55 -11.24 7.62 2.73
CA LYS A 55 -12.02 6.84 1.76
C LYS A 55 -11.98 5.34 2.07
N LEU A 56 -10.81 4.75 2.30
CA LEU A 56 -10.69 3.32 2.62
C LEU A 56 -11.48 2.94 3.89
N CYS A 57 -11.43 3.80 4.91
CA CYS A 57 -12.22 3.67 6.14
C CYS A 57 -13.73 3.77 5.86
N ARG A 58 -14.17 4.82 5.16
CA ARG A 58 -15.58 5.03 4.82
C ARG A 58 -16.16 3.88 4.00
N GLU A 59 -15.35 3.33 3.09
CA GLU A 59 -15.71 2.20 2.23
C GLU A 59 -15.48 0.84 2.90
N ARG A 60 -15.12 0.82 4.19
CA ARG A 60 -14.95 -0.39 4.99
C ARG A 60 -14.01 -1.41 4.35
N VAL A 61 -12.94 -0.95 3.70
CA VAL A 61 -11.99 -1.85 3.02
C VAL A 61 -11.36 -2.84 4.00
N ALA A 62 -11.14 -2.47 5.27
CA ALA A 62 -10.64 -3.40 6.28
C ALA A 62 -11.61 -4.56 6.62
N THR A 63 -12.91 -4.42 6.32
CA THR A 63 -13.97 -5.38 6.69
C THR A 63 -14.87 -5.77 5.52
N THR A 64 -14.50 -5.44 4.28
CA THR A 64 -15.24 -5.92 3.12
C THR A 64 -15.24 -7.44 3.13
N GLU A 65 -16.33 -8.07 2.67
CA GLU A 65 -16.44 -9.54 2.59
C GLU A 65 -15.26 -10.15 1.83
N LEU A 66 -14.76 -9.44 0.82
CA LEU A 66 -13.55 -9.77 0.06
C LEU A 66 -12.28 -9.86 0.92
N LEU A 67 -12.26 -9.24 2.10
CA LEU A 67 -11.10 -9.19 2.99
C LEU A 67 -11.39 -9.80 4.36
N ALA A 68 -12.60 -10.28 4.65
CA ALA A 68 -12.99 -10.99 5.88
C ALA A 68 -12.44 -10.41 7.22
N GLY A 69 -12.14 -9.11 7.30
CA GLY A 69 -11.53 -8.48 8.48
C GLY A 69 -10.00 -8.60 8.58
N GLU A 70 -9.29 -8.92 7.49
CA GLU A 70 -7.90 -9.38 7.47
C GLU A 70 -6.86 -8.29 7.12
N LEU A 71 -7.28 -7.04 6.93
CA LEU A 71 -6.39 -5.93 6.53
C LEU A 71 -6.21 -4.90 7.64
N LEU A 72 -4.95 -4.66 8.05
CA LEU A 72 -4.60 -3.50 8.85
C LEU A 72 -4.33 -2.31 7.93
N LEU A 73 -5.15 -1.28 8.05
CA LEU A 73 -5.01 -0.01 7.33
C LEU A 73 -4.31 1.01 8.24
N LEU A 74 -3.00 1.17 8.07
CA LEU A 74 -2.22 2.17 8.79
C LEU A 74 -1.84 3.32 7.85
N THR A 75 -2.66 4.35 7.72
CA THR A 75 -2.26 5.54 6.94
C THR A 75 -1.25 6.41 7.65
N VAL A 76 -0.31 6.95 6.86
CA VAL A 76 0.83 7.75 7.30
C VAL A 76 1.04 8.84 6.25
N THR A 77 0.73 10.07 6.61
CA THR A 77 1.05 11.24 5.78
C THR A 77 2.51 11.63 5.93
N PHE A 78 3.17 11.92 4.82
CA PHE A 78 4.59 12.28 4.78
C PHE A 78 4.78 13.66 4.13
N PRO A 79 5.04 14.73 4.89
CA PRO A 79 5.42 16.00 4.31
C PRO A 79 6.88 15.93 3.85
N PHE A 80 7.12 16.02 2.54
CA PHE A 80 8.45 16.11 1.92
C PHE A 80 9.33 17.24 2.50
N SER A 81 8.73 18.28 3.11
CA SER A 81 9.45 19.36 3.79
C SER A 81 10.26 18.93 5.03
N ILE A 82 10.05 17.71 5.54
CA ILE A 82 10.71 17.19 6.76
C ILE A 82 11.92 16.30 6.42
N LEU A 83 12.17 15.96 5.14
CA LEU A 83 13.30 15.12 4.76
C LEU A 83 14.68 15.77 5.01
N GLY A 84 14.73 17.10 5.16
CA GLY A 84 15.90 17.84 5.63
C GLY A 84 16.12 17.81 7.15
N LYS A 85 15.24 17.13 7.91
CA LYS A 85 15.29 17.07 9.39
C LYS A 85 15.42 15.65 9.96
N GLY A 86 15.47 14.60 9.14
CA GLY A 86 15.84 13.24 9.61
C GLY A 86 14.79 12.47 10.42
N TYR A 87 13.56 12.98 10.54
CA TYR A 87 12.48 12.35 11.31
C TYR A 87 11.25 12.10 10.42
N GLY A 88 11.34 11.15 9.49
CA GLY A 88 10.11 10.47 9.07
C GLY A 88 9.41 9.97 10.32
N ASP A 89 8.09 10.18 10.44
CA ASP A 89 7.33 10.03 11.70
C ASP A 89 7.76 8.77 12.48
N LEU A 90 8.62 8.98 13.47
CA LEU A 90 9.22 7.91 14.26
C LEU A 90 8.14 7.08 14.95
N ARG A 91 7.02 7.71 15.30
CA ARG A 91 5.92 7.08 16.02
C ARG A 91 5.30 6.00 15.16
N VAL A 92 4.99 6.33 13.91
CA VAL A 92 4.47 5.38 12.93
C VAL A 92 5.47 4.26 12.68
N ARG A 93 6.73 4.63 12.40
CA ARG A 93 7.79 3.67 12.08
C ARG A 93 7.97 2.64 13.19
N ASN A 94 8.06 3.11 14.43
CA ASN A 94 8.23 2.26 15.60
C ASN A 94 7.00 1.38 15.84
N PHE A 95 5.80 1.90 15.59
CA PHE A 95 4.56 1.13 15.69
C PHE A 95 4.49 0.01 14.64
N ILE A 96 4.83 0.30 13.38
CA ILE A 96 4.95 -0.74 12.32
C ILE A 96 5.99 -1.78 12.71
N ALA A 97 7.14 -1.34 13.20
CA ALA A 97 8.20 -2.24 13.61
C ALA A 97 7.75 -3.18 14.75
N LEU A 98 6.99 -2.68 15.71
CA LEU A 98 6.39 -3.49 16.77
C LEU A 98 5.44 -4.53 16.19
N LEU A 99 4.52 -4.14 15.31
CA LEU A 99 3.58 -5.07 14.65
C LEU A 99 4.28 -6.16 13.83
N VAL A 100 5.32 -5.76 13.08
CA VAL A 100 6.15 -6.67 12.27
C VAL A 100 6.89 -7.66 13.18
N LYS A 101 7.47 -7.20 14.30
CA LYS A 101 8.13 -8.08 15.28
C LYS A 101 7.15 -9.07 15.92
N LEU A 102 5.92 -8.64 16.20
CA LEU A 102 4.90 -9.47 16.84
C LEU A 102 4.31 -10.54 15.91
N ARG A 103 4.07 -10.24 14.63
CA ARG A 103 3.26 -11.09 13.73
C ARG A 103 3.86 -11.35 12.35
N ARG A 104 4.99 -10.71 12.01
CA ARG A 104 5.63 -10.77 10.68
C ARG A 104 4.68 -10.45 9.50
N ILE A 105 3.79 -9.48 9.68
CA ILE A 105 2.75 -9.12 8.70
C ILE A 105 3.33 -8.20 7.63
N PRO A 106 3.30 -8.55 6.33
CA PRO A 106 3.94 -7.78 5.26
C PRO A 106 3.43 -6.34 5.19
N VAL A 107 4.31 -5.42 4.82
CA VAL A 107 4.05 -3.98 4.76
C VAL A 107 3.97 -3.52 3.32
N TYR A 108 2.94 -2.75 3.00
CA TYR A 108 2.69 -2.22 1.67
C TYR A 108 2.59 -0.70 1.72
N LEU A 109 3.37 -0.02 0.92
CA LEU A 109 3.40 1.43 0.83
C LEU A 109 2.56 1.87 -0.36
N MET A 110 1.53 2.67 -0.13
CA MET A 110 0.62 3.22 -1.12
C MET A 110 0.93 4.70 -1.32
N VAL A 111 1.56 5.00 -2.46
CA VAL A 111 2.04 6.33 -2.84
C VAL A 111 1.41 6.78 -4.17
N ASP A 112 1.59 8.04 -4.52
CA ASP A 112 1.25 8.56 -5.85
C ASP A 112 1.93 7.77 -6.99
N GLY A 113 1.20 7.57 -8.08
CA GLY A 113 1.64 6.88 -9.30
C GLY A 113 2.47 7.79 -10.18
N ASP A 114 3.52 8.38 -9.62
CA ASP A 114 4.51 9.21 -10.31
C ASP A 114 5.93 8.95 -9.75
N PRO A 115 6.97 9.55 -10.35
CA PRO A 115 8.35 9.35 -9.88
C PRO A 115 8.63 9.98 -8.51
N ASP A 116 7.87 10.99 -8.08
CA ASP A 116 8.01 11.60 -6.75
C ASP A 116 7.50 10.64 -5.67
N GLY A 117 6.30 10.07 -5.85
CA GLY A 117 5.74 9.02 -5.01
C GLY A 117 6.65 7.80 -4.92
N ALA A 118 7.26 7.38 -6.03
CA ALA A 118 8.22 6.27 -6.02
C ALA A 118 9.47 6.56 -5.16
N ASP A 119 10.03 7.77 -5.22
CA ASP A 119 11.17 8.17 -4.39
C ASP A 119 10.78 8.28 -2.90
N ILE A 120 9.57 8.77 -2.61
CA ILE A 120 8.99 8.77 -1.25
C ILE A 120 8.89 7.34 -0.71
N GLY A 121 8.33 6.42 -1.49
CA GLY A 121 8.24 5.01 -1.12
C GLY A 121 9.61 4.40 -0.80
N ARG A 122 10.62 4.71 -1.61
CA ARG A 122 12.00 4.25 -1.38
C ARG A 122 12.56 4.73 -0.04
N LEU A 123 12.48 6.04 0.21
CA LEU A 123 12.99 6.63 1.45
C LEU A 123 12.30 6.05 2.68
N TYR A 124 10.99 5.81 2.58
CA TYR A 124 10.22 5.22 3.66
C TYR A 124 10.58 3.75 3.90
N LYS A 125 10.83 2.98 2.83
CA LYS A 125 11.35 1.61 2.92
C LYS A 125 12.70 1.56 3.62
N GLU A 126 13.63 2.42 3.24
CA GLU A 126 14.95 2.53 3.89
C GLU A 126 14.79 2.82 5.39
N SER A 127 13.93 3.77 5.74
CA SER A 127 13.62 4.10 7.14
C SER A 127 13.03 2.91 7.91
N LEU A 128 12.08 2.18 7.32
CA LEU A 128 11.48 0.99 7.93
C LEU A 128 12.48 -0.15 8.10
N MET A 129 13.32 -0.41 7.09
CA MET A 129 14.34 -1.46 7.13
C MET A 129 15.33 -1.26 8.29
N ALA A 130 15.59 -0.01 8.69
CA ALA A 130 16.40 0.29 9.87
C ALA A 130 15.70 -0.05 11.21
N ALA A 131 14.39 -0.30 11.23
CA ALA A 131 13.60 -0.52 12.45
C ALA A 131 13.04 -1.96 12.58
N ILE A 132 12.98 -2.71 11.48
CA ILE A 132 12.38 -4.05 11.41
C ILE A 132 13.45 -5.14 11.22
N PRO A 133 13.16 -6.41 11.55
CA PRO A 133 14.10 -7.51 11.33
C PRO A 133 14.52 -7.66 9.86
N GLU A 134 15.74 -8.15 9.62
CA GLU A 134 16.22 -8.45 8.27
C GLU A 134 15.33 -9.46 7.53
N GLY A 135 15.36 -9.38 6.19
CA GLY A 135 14.58 -10.26 5.32
C GLY A 135 13.08 -9.99 5.32
N PHE A 136 12.64 -8.82 5.81
CA PHE A 136 11.25 -8.43 5.80
C PHE A 136 10.82 -7.84 4.45
N ASP A 137 9.65 -8.27 3.95
CA ASP A 137 9.13 -7.85 2.65
C ASP A 137 8.31 -6.56 2.78
N ILE A 138 8.86 -5.48 2.24
CA ILE A 138 8.17 -4.19 2.06
C ILE A 138 7.93 -3.99 0.57
N ARG A 139 6.68 -3.70 0.20
CA ARG A 139 6.28 -3.56 -1.20
C ARG A 139 5.69 -2.21 -1.48
N LEU A 140 6.01 -1.66 -2.64
CA LEU A 140 5.37 -0.46 -3.16
C LEU A 140 4.13 -0.88 -3.95
N ILE A 141 3.01 -0.26 -3.64
CA ILE A 141 1.75 -0.41 -4.34
C ILE A 141 1.22 0.99 -4.68
N GLY A 142 0.33 1.08 -5.65
CA GLY A 142 -0.23 2.37 -6.05
C GLY A 142 -0.83 2.32 -7.44
N LEU A 143 -0.85 3.49 -8.07
CA LEU A 143 -1.35 3.69 -9.43
C LEU A 143 -0.21 3.57 -10.45
N LEU A 144 0.42 2.39 -10.55
CA LEU A 144 1.41 2.17 -11.60
C LEU A 144 0.78 2.40 -12.99
N PRO A 145 1.52 2.92 -13.98
CA PRO A 145 1.01 3.11 -15.34
C PRO A 145 0.37 1.85 -15.92
N SER A 146 0.98 0.69 -15.68
CA SER A 146 0.45 -0.62 -16.04
C SER A 146 -0.92 -0.93 -15.42
N ASP A 147 -1.20 -0.33 -14.28
CA ASP A 147 -2.41 -0.54 -13.48
C ASP A 147 -3.52 0.48 -13.79
N LEU A 148 -3.20 1.64 -14.38
CA LEU A 148 -4.18 2.71 -14.66
C LEU A 148 -5.35 2.24 -15.53
N LYS A 149 -5.06 1.39 -16.52
CA LYS A 149 -6.08 0.76 -17.38
C LYS A 149 -7.04 -0.14 -16.57
N MET A 150 -6.54 -0.84 -15.56
CA MET A 150 -7.34 -1.74 -14.72
C MET A 150 -8.32 -0.99 -13.83
N TYR A 151 -7.83 0.08 -13.22
CA TYR A 151 -8.61 0.89 -12.31
C TYR A 151 -9.73 1.68 -12.99
N ARG A 152 -9.84 1.59 -14.33
CA ARG A 152 -10.70 2.43 -15.17
C ARG A 152 -10.51 3.90 -14.83
N THR A 153 -9.24 4.26 -14.62
CA THR A 153 -8.85 5.61 -14.24
C THR A 153 -9.33 6.56 -15.33
N SER A 154 -10.12 7.57 -14.94
CA SER A 154 -10.58 8.57 -15.89
C SER A 154 -9.36 9.28 -16.48
N GLN A 155 -9.37 9.51 -17.80
CA GLN A 155 -8.28 10.19 -18.51
C GLN A 155 -7.94 11.56 -17.93
N LYS A 156 -8.89 12.21 -17.24
CA LYS A 156 -8.66 13.48 -16.53
C LYS A 156 -7.65 13.39 -15.38
N HIS A 157 -7.36 12.19 -14.89
CA HIS A 157 -6.39 11.93 -13.82
C HIS A 157 -5.10 11.26 -14.32
N ILE A 158 -5.01 11.00 -15.63
CA ILE A 158 -3.81 10.45 -16.26
C ILE A 158 -3.07 11.62 -16.90
N HIS A 159 -1.81 11.80 -16.54
CA HIS A 159 -0.98 12.90 -17.03
C HIS A 159 0.17 12.35 -17.86
N PRO A 160 0.55 13.02 -18.97
CA PRO A 160 1.77 12.67 -19.69
C PRO A 160 2.99 12.85 -18.79
N LEU A 161 3.93 11.90 -18.85
CA LEU A 161 5.21 11.99 -18.14
C LEU A 161 6.00 13.19 -18.67
N THR A 162 6.22 14.18 -17.82
CA THR A 162 6.93 15.40 -18.18
C THR A 162 8.42 15.13 -18.41
N PRO A 163 9.15 16.01 -19.14
CA PRO A 163 10.60 15.89 -19.30
C PRO A 163 11.35 15.87 -17.96
N ARG A 164 10.87 16.63 -16.97
CA ARG A 164 11.42 16.66 -15.60
C ARG A 164 11.26 15.32 -14.91
N GLU A 165 10.05 14.75 -14.92
CA GLU A 165 9.76 13.43 -14.32
C GLU A 165 10.54 12.31 -15.01
N ARG A 166 10.62 12.35 -16.35
CA ARG A 166 11.43 11.41 -17.13
C ARG A 166 12.89 11.45 -16.70
N LYS A 167 13.47 12.65 -16.59
CA LYS A 167 14.84 12.84 -16.09
C LYS A 167 14.98 12.30 -14.67
N LYS A 168 14.02 12.58 -13.77
CA LYS A 168 14.02 12.04 -12.41
C LYS A 168 14.04 10.50 -12.39
N CYS A 169 13.24 9.82 -13.20
CA CYS A 169 13.29 8.35 -13.33
C CYS A 169 14.67 7.87 -13.76
N GLN A 170 15.26 8.49 -14.79
CA GLN A 170 16.58 8.11 -15.31
C GLN A 170 17.67 8.33 -14.26
N ASP A 171 17.65 9.48 -13.58
CA ASP A 171 18.59 9.81 -12.51
C ASP A 171 18.46 8.79 -11.37
N MET A 172 17.23 8.48 -10.92
CA MET A 172 16.98 7.47 -9.88
C MET A 172 17.46 6.07 -10.27
N LEU A 173 17.31 5.68 -11.53
CA LEU A 173 17.79 4.39 -12.05
C LEU A 173 19.32 4.32 -12.15
N ALA A 174 19.99 5.47 -12.34
CA ALA A 174 21.44 5.61 -12.50
C ALA A 174 22.21 5.90 -11.20
N ARG A 175 21.51 6.24 -10.10
CA ARG A 175 22.13 6.52 -8.78
C ARG A 175 23.02 5.35 -8.31
N THR A 176 24.26 5.66 -7.97
CA THR A 176 25.21 4.73 -7.34
C THR A 176 25.19 4.84 -5.81
N PHE A 177 25.05 6.05 -5.27
CA PHE A 177 24.82 6.29 -3.85
C PHE A 177 23.34 6.20 -3.52
N ASN A 178 23.00 5.36 -2.53
CA ASN A 178 21.63 5.06 -2.13
C ASN A 178 20.73 4.66 -3.32
N PRO A 179 21.04 3.55 -4.00
CA PRO A 179 20.40 3.15 -5.25
C PRO A 179 18.91 2.86 -5.04
N PHE A 180 18.12 3.05 -6.10
CA PHE A 180 16.72 2.64 -6.08
C PHE A 180 16.62 1.12 -5.86
N PRO A 181 15.70 0.62 -4.98
CA PRO A 181 15.61 -0.80 -4.65
C PRO A 181 15.52 -1.66 -5.92
N PRO A 182 16.43 -2.63 -6.13
CA PRO A 182 16.49 -3.43 -7.35
C PRO A 182 15.15 -4.07 -7.73
N GLU A 183 14.43 -4.58 -6.75
CA GLU A 183 13.12 -5.22 -6.90
C GLU A 183 11.99 -4.23 -7.26
N TRP A 184 12.23 -2.92 -7.15
CA TRP A 184 11.26 -1.88 -7.52
C TRP A 184 11.64 -1.14 -8.80
N ARG A 185 12.80 -1.39 -9.40
CA ARG A 185 13.25 -0.69 -10.63
C ARG A 185 12.22 -0.77 -11.77
N TYR A 186 11.49 -1.87 -11.86
CA TYR A 186 10.40 -2.06 -12.83
C TYR A 186 9.35 -0.94 -12.79
N ILE A 187 9.15 -0.29 -11.64
CA ILE A 187 8.19 0.81 -11.47
C ILE A 187 8.63 2.04 -12.27
N LEU A 188 9.92 2.40 -12.17
CA LEU A 188 10.49 3.53 -12.92
C LEU A 188 10.54 3.23 -14.42
N GLU A 189 10.87 1.99 -14.77
CA GLU A 189 10.85 1.51 -16.15
C GLU A 189 9.43 1.54 -16.74
N ASP A 190 8.41 1.22 -15.94
CA ASP A 190 7.00 1.30 -16.34
C ASP A 190 6.56 2.75 -16.61
N TYR A 191 6.98 3.73 -15.79
CA TYR A 191 6.78 5.16 -16.09
C TYR A 191 7.43 5.55 -17.42
N LEU A 192 8.69 5.17 -17.62
CA LEU A 192 9.45 5.52 -18.83
C LEU A 192 8.85 4.91 -20.10
N LYS A 193 8.39 3.65 -20.01
CA LYS A 193 7.80 2.88 -21.12
C LYS A 193 6.40 3.37 -21.49
N ASN A 194 5.52 3.58 -20.52
CA ASN A 194 4.14 3.98 -20.79
C ASN A 194 3.98 5.50 -20.94
N GLY A 195 4.92 6.28 -20.43
CA GLY A 195 4.95 7.73 -20.60
C GLY A 195 3.80 8.47 -19.93
N VAL A 196 3.22 7.90 -18.87
CA VAL A 196 2.09 8.48 -18.13
C VAL A 196 2.27 8.32 -16.62
N THR A 197 1.60 9.19 -15.85
CA THR A 197 1.53 9.18 -14.38
C THR A 197 0.08 9.37 -13.93
N ALA A 198 -0.22 9.00 -12.69
CA ALA A 198 -1.50 9.34 -12.04
C ALA A 198 -1.37 9.44 -10.52
N GLY A 199 -1.80 10.55 -9.95
CA GLY A 199 -1.84 10.72 -8.50
C GLY A 199 -2.96 9.91 -7.84
N LEU A 200 -2.77 9.54 -6.56
CA LEU A 200 -3.76 8.80 -5.77
C LEU A 200 -5.12 9.51 -5.66
N ASN A 201 -5.20 10.82 -5.94
CA ASN A 201 -6.49 11.52 -6.03
C ASN A 201 -7.44 10.84 -7.03
N ALA A 202 -6.92 10.15 -8.05
CA ALA A 202 -7.73 9.34 -8.93
C ALA A 202 -8.49 8.22 -8.19
N VAL A 203 -7.88 7.61 -7.16
CA VAL A 203 -8.50 6.59 -6.30
C VAL A 203 -9.74 7.13 -5.58
N GLN A 204 -9.80 8.44 -5.30
CA GLN A 204 -10.98 9.05 -4.69
C GLN A 204 -12.24 8.90 -5.57
N HIS A 205 -12.05 8.89 -6.88
CA HIS A 205 -13.14 8.79 -7.86
C HIS A 205 -13.33 7.35 -8.38
N MET A 206 -12.49 6.40 -7.96
CA MET A 206 -12.63 5.00 -8.30
C MET A 206 -13.64 4.30 -7.40
N LYS A 207 -14.52 3.49 -8.01
CA LYS A 207 -15.40 2.59 -7.26
C LYS A 207 -14.55 1.55 -6.52
N THR A 208 -14.83 1.35 -5.24
CA THR A 208 -14.15 0.37 -4.35
C THR A 208 -14.02 -1.00 -4.98
N ARG A 209 -15.06 -1.44 -5.71
CA ARG A 209 -15.13 -2.75 -6.39
C ARG A 209 -14.02 -3.00 -7.42
N TYR A 210 -13.42 -1.94 -7.99
CA TYR A 210 -12.31 -2.05 -8.95
C TYR A 210 -10.96 -1.87 -8.27
N PHE A 211 -10.93 -0.99 -7.27
CA PHE A 211 -9.73 -0.66 -6.55
C PHE A 211 -9.30 -1.80 -5.62
N VAL A 212 -10.18 -2.30 -4.74
CA VAL A 212 -9.83 -3.27 -3.70
C VAL A 212 -9.31 -4.60 -4.25
N PRO A 213 -9.94 -5.25 -5.24
CA PRO A 213 -9.43 -6.53 -5.78
C PRO A 213 -8.09 -6.37 -6.50
N THR A 214 -7.95 -5.32 -7.31
CA THR A 214 -6.68 -4.99 -7.98
C THR A 214 -5.59 -4.64 -6.97
N PHE A 215 -5.96 -3.88 -5.95
CA PHE A 215 -5.12 -3.57 -4.80
C PHE A 215 -4.70 -4.86 -4.10
N MET A 216 -5.61 -5.77 -3.77
CA MET A 216 -5.32 -7.09 -3.18
C MET A 216 -4.44 -7.99 -4.05
N LEU A 217 -4.59 -7.91 -5.38
CA LEU A 217 -3.70 -8.59 -6.31
C LEU A 217 -2.29 -8.02 -6.23
N ASN A 218 -2.16 -6.69 -6.20
CA ASN A 218 -0.88 -6.02 -5.98
C ASN A 218 -0.32 -6.33 -4.59
N LEU A 219 -1.18 -6.52 -3.59
CA LEU A 219 -0.79 -7.05 -2.28
C LEU A 219 -0.38 -8.54 -2.34
N GLN A 220 -0.54 -9.22 -3.47
CA GLN A 220 -0.40 -10.69 -3.60
C GLN A 220 -1.18 -11.50 -2.57
N LEU A 221 -2.15 -10.90 -1.87
CA LEU A 221 -2.97 -11.58 -0.86
C LEU A 221 -3.82 -12.67 -1.52
N LEU A 222 -4.16 -12.48 -2.78
CA LEU A 222 -4.95 -13.43 -3.58
C LEU A 222 -4.22 -14.78 -3.81
N LYS A 223 -2.89 -14.84 -3.69
CA LYS A 223 -2.16 -16.13 -3.68
C LYS A 223 -2.55 -17.02 -2.50
N THR A 224 -2.97 -16.40 -1.40
CA THR A 224 -3.33 -17.11 -0.16
C THR A 224 -4.83 -17.34 -0.02
N GLN A 225 -5.66 -16.76 -0.88
CA GLN A 225 -7.12 -16.84 -0.82
C GLN A 225 -7.77 -16.82 -2.22
N PRO A 226 -7.77 -17.97 -2.94
CA PRO A 226 -8.30 -18.09 -4.29
C PRO A 226 -9.80 -17.78 -4.41
N ARG A 227 -10.58 -18.05 -3.36
CA ARG A 227 -12.04 -17.81 -3.33
C ARG A 227 -12.43 -16.35 -3.62
N ILE A 228 -11.58 -15.40 -3.22
CA ILE A 228 -11.83 -13.97 -3.48
C ILE A 228 -11.73 -13.66 -4.97
N ILE A 229 -10.84 -14.33 -5.68
CA ILE A 229 -10.75 -14.23 -7.15
C ILE A 229 -12.02 -14.81 -7.76
N ASP A 230 -12.45 -15.99 -7.34
CA ASP A 230 -13.61 -16.66 -7.92
C ASP A 230 -14.91 -15.88 -7.71
N GLU A 231 -15.13 -15.33 -6.51
CA GLU A 231 -16.28 -14.46 -6.22
C GLU A 231 -16.21 -13.16 -7.02
N TRP A 232 -15.03 -12.54 -7.10
CA TRP A 232 -14.86 -11.32 -7.89
C TRP A 232 -15.06 -11.57 -9.39
N LEU A 233 -14.50 -12.67 -9.92
CA LEU A 233 -14.67 -13.08 -11.31
C LEU A 233 -16.13 -13.38 -11.62
N ARG A 234 -16.89 -14.03 -10.73
CA ARG A 234 -18.33 -14.27 -10.92
C ARG A 234 -19.14 -12.97 -11.05
N VAL A 235 -18.76 -11.93 -10.30
CA VAL A 235 -19.47 -10.64 -10.32
C VAL A 235 -19.09 -9.80 -11.54
N GLU A 236 -17.86 -9.96 -12.04
CA GLU A 236 -17.29 -9.10 -13.09
C GLU A 236 -16.86 -9.88 -14.34
N GLU A 237 -17.39 -11.10 -14.57
CA GLU A 237 -16.92 -12.05 -15.59
C GLU A 237 -16.90 -11.46 -17.01
N HIS A 238 -17.75 -10.47 -17.27
CA HIS A 238 -17.89 -9.80 -18.58
C HIS A 238 -17.23 -8.41 -18.62
N SER A 239 -16.43 -8.08 -17.60
CA SER A 239 -15.72 -6.82 -17.46
C SER A 239 -14.35 -6.91 -18.14
N PRO A 240 -13.92 -5.89 -18.92
CA PRO A 240 -12.53 -5.75 -19.38
C PRO A 240 -11.48 -5.87 -18.26
N THR A 241 -11.87 -5.55 -17.03
CA THR A 241 -11.04 -5.69 -15.83
C THR A 241 -10.79 -7.15 -15.47
N ALA A 242 -11.73 -8.06 -15.76
CA ALA A 242 -11.61 -9.49 -15.44
C ALA A 242 -10.63 -10.22 -16.35
N ALA A 243 -10.72 -9.99 -17.67
CA ALA A 243 -9.76 -10.54 -18.62
C ALA A 243 -8.31 -10.15 -18.30
N TYR A 244 -8.10 -8.89 -17.92
CA TYR A 244 -6.77 -8.43 -17.47
C TYR A 244 -6.34 -9.12 -16.18
N LEU A 245 -7.20 -9.18 -15.16
CA LEU A 245 -6.85 -9.80 -13.87
C LEU A 245 -6.53 -11.28 -14.03
N ILE A 246 -7.28 -12.01 -14.86
CA ILE A 246 -6.95 -13.39 -15.27
C ILE A 246 -5.54 -13.45 -15.89
N THR A 247 -5.22 -12.52 -16.79
CA THR A 247 -3.90 -12.44 -17.45
C THR A 247 -2.76 -12.08 -16.48
N LYS A 248 -3.00 -11.23 -15.48
CA LYS A 248 -1.99 -10.86 -14.47
C LYS A 248 -1.84 -11.97 -13.41
N LEU A 249 -2.93 -12.63 -13.03
CA LEU A 249 -2.94 -13.80 -12.15
C LEU A 249 -2.16 -14.97 -12.77
N SER A 250 -2.36 -15.26 -14.06
CA SER A 250 -1.62 -16.32 -14.77
C SER A 250 -0.12 -16.03 -14.89
N LYS A 251 0.29 -14.77 -14.76
CA LYS A 251 1.71 -14.35 -14.73
C LYS A 251 2.29 -14.29 -13.31
N LEU A 252 1.46 -14.06 -12.29
CA LEU A 252 1.88 -13.95 -10.89
C LEU A 252 1.94 -15.31 -10.18
N LEU A 253 1.20 -16.30 -10.67
CA LEU A 253 1.34 -17.70 -10.28
C LEU A 253 2.38 -18.33 -11.23
N PRO A 254 3.46 -18.96 -10.72
CA PRO A 254 4.17 -19.92 -11.54
C PRO A 254 3.15 -21.00 -11.92
N LEU A 255 2.91 -21.20 -13.22
CA LEU A 255 2.34 -22.45 -13.70
C LEU A 255 3.36 -23.53 -13.39
N SER A 256 3.14 -24.29 -12.33
CA SER A 256 3.66 -25.64 -12.20
C SER A 256 2.73 -26.46 -11.28
N PRO A 257 2.54 -27.74 -11.62
CA PRO A 257 1.41 -28.58 -11.22
C PRO A 257 1.34 -28.90 -9.72
#